data_AF-A0A9D8XJA5-F1
#
_entry.id   AF-A0A9D8XJA5-F1
#
_cell.length_a   1.000
_cell.length_b   1.000
_cell.length_c   1.000
_cell.angle_alpha   90.00
_cell.angle_beta   90.00
_cell.angle_gamma   90.00
#
_symmetry.space_group_name_H-M   'P 1'
#
loop_
_entity.id
_entity.type
_entity.pdbx_description
1 polymer ?
#
loop_
_entity_poly.entity_id
_entity_poly.type
_entity_poly.pdbx_seq_one_letter_code
_entity_poly.pdbx_strand_id
1 'polypeptide(L)'
;MKMLKRILPILLVACLASCTSYKSVPYMQNVDAVTLEQKPLYDAKIMPKDLLTITVNCTDPEVAAPFNLTVQTMAGVTLASMYTTTQASLMSYLVDNEGSIDFPVLGRLKVGGLTKTEAENMIREGFKPYIHEVPIVTVRMANYKISVLGEVAHPGTFTVSNEK
;
A
#
# COMPACT_ATOMS: atom_id res chain seq x y z
N MET A 1 15.46 -56.69 36.03
CA MET A 1 14.51 -56.61 34.89
C MET A 1 13.04 -56.31 35.28
N LYS A 2 12.55 -56.60 36.50
CA LYS A 2 11.15 -56.30 36.91
C LYS A 2 10.84 -54.81 37.12
N MET A 3 11.83 -54.01 37.56
CA MET A 3 11.70 -52.56 37.73
C MET A 3 11.52 -51.82 36.40
N LEU A 4 12.27 -52.20 35.35
CA LEU A 4 12.19 -51.58 34.01
C LEU A 4 10.83 -51.78 33.34
N LYS A 5 10.18 -52.93 33.55
CA LYS A 5 8.82 -53.21 33.02
C LYS A 5 7.72 -52.39 33.71
N ARG A 6 7.93 -51.92 34.95
CA ARG A 6 6.99 -51.04 35.67
C ARG A 6 7.16 -49.57 35.29
N ILE A 7 8.35 -49.17 34.86
CA ILE A 7 8.67 -47.77 34.50
C ILE A 7 8.26 -47.46 33.06
N LEU A 8 8.32 -48.44 32.14
CA LEU A 8 7.95 -48.28 30.73
C LEU A 8 6.52 -47.74 30.48
N PRO A 9 5.45 -48.23 31.16
CA PRO A 9 4.11 -47.68 30.95
C PRO A 9 3.95 -46.25 31.51
N ILE A 10 4.69 -45.91 32.56
CA ILE A 10 4.66 -44.56 33.17
C ILE A 10 5.32 -43.54 32.23
N LEU A 11 6.43 -43.92 31.61
CA LEU A 11 7.12 -43.10 30.60
C LEU A 11 6.25 -42.90 29.35
N LEU A 12 5.53 -43.93 28.92
CA LEU A 12 4.63 -43.86 27.76
C LEU A 12 3.45 -42.90 27.99
N VAL A 13 2.86 -42.91 29.19
CA VAL A 13 1.78 -41.98 29.56
C VAL A 13 2.30 -40.54 29.69
N ALA A 14 3.52 -40.36 30.19
CA ALA A 14 4.15 -39.04 30.27
C ALA A 14 4.43 -38.42 28.88
N CYS A 15 4.83 -39.23 27.89
CA CYS A 15 5.02 -38.78 26.51
C CYS A 15 3.72 -38.35 25.81
N LEU A 16 2.56 -38.86 26.21
CA LEU A 16 1.27 -38.46 25.64
C LEU A 16 0.76 -37.13 26.22
N ALA A 17 1.23 -36.72 27.39
CA ALA A 17 0.86 -35.44 28.02
C ALA A 17 1.66 -34.24 27.49
N SER A 18 2.78 -34.45 26.78
CA SER A 18 3.59 -33.37 26.21
C SER A 18 3.09 -32.83 24.88
N CYS A 19 2.02 -33.37 24.31
CA CYS A 19 1.35 -32.82 23.13
C CYS A 19 0.51 -31.58 23.52
N THR A 20 1.15 -30.52 23.98
CA THR A 20 0.49 -29.23 24.20
C THR A 20 0.44 -28.48 22.87
N SER A 21 -0.77 -28.20 22.37
CA SER A 21 -0.96 -27.44 21.13
C SER A 21 -0.25 -26.08 21.22
N TYR A 22 0.56 -25.74 20.22
CA TYR A 22 1.27 -24.47 20.11
C TYR A 22 0.27 -23.33 19.91
N LYS A 23 -0.29 -22.83 21.02
CA LYS A 23 -1.44 -21.90 21.02
C LYS A 23 -1.03 -20.42 21.08
N SER A 24 0.25 -20.11 20.94
CA SER A 24 0.75 -18.72 20.97
C SER A 24 1.35 -18.34 19.62
N VAL A 25 0.47 -17.97 18.68
CA VAL A 25 0.90 -17.11 17.58
C VAL A 25 1.02 -15.70 18.18
N PRO A 26 2.22 -15.10 18.28
CA PRO A 26 2.43 -13.82 18.97
C PRO A 26 1.63 -12.67 18.37
N TYR A 27 1.14 -12.84 17.14
CA TYR A 27 0.49 -11.80 16.36
C TYR A 27 -0.99 -11.57 16.69
N MET A 28 -1.65 -12.44 17.48
CA MET A 28 -3.09 -12.33 17.81
C MET A 28 -3.44 -12.70 19.25
N GLN A 29 -2.63 -12.26 20.20
CA GLN A 29 -3.01 -12.29 21.61
C GLN A 29 -3.89 -11.05 21.88
N ASN A 30 -5.15 -11.25 22.30
CA ASN A 30 -6.23 -10.26 22.53
C ASN A 30 -7.27 -10.09 21.40
N VAL A 31 -7.92 -11.19 20.97
CA VAL A 31 -9.14 -11.10 20.11
C VAL A 31 -10.43 -10.84 20.91
N ASP A 32 -10.40 -10.92 22.23
CA ASP A 32 -11.59 -10.86 23.09
C ASP A 32 -12.11 -9.43 23.35
N ALA A 33 -11.44 -8.39 22.82
CA ALA A 33 -11.80 -6.99 23.04
C ALA A 33 -11.98 -6.17 21.75
N VAL A 34 -12.15 -6.82 20.59
CA VAL A 34 -12.52 -6.09 19.38
C VAL A 34 -14.04 -6.06 19.30
N THR A 35 -14.65 -5.14 20.04
CA THR A 35 -16.02 -4.72 19.77
C THR A 35 -16.07 -4.36 18.29
N LEU A 36 -16.97 -5.01 17.53
CA LEU A 36 -17.32 -4.65 16.16
C LEU A 36 -18.10 -3.31 16.17
N GLU A 37 -17.55 -2.30 16.85
CA GLU A 37 -17.90 -0.92 16.62
C GLU A 37 -17.63 -0.72 15.13
N GLN A 38 -18.69 -0.42 14.39
CA GLN A 38 -18.64 0.00 13.01
C GLN A 38 -17.89 1.33 12.96
N LYS A 39 -16.57 1.24 13.12
CA LYS A 39 -15.65 2.36 13.18
C LYS A 39 -15.83 3.10 11.86
N PRO A 40 -16.00 4.43 11.88
CA PRO A 40 -16.12 5.20 10.65
C PRO A 40 -14.97 4.82 9.73
N LEU A 41 -15.26 4.68 8.43
CA LEU A 41 -14.28 4.34 7.41
C LEU A 41 -13.05 5.21 7.63
N TYR A 42 -11.93 4.59 8.02
CA TYR A 42 -10.68 5.32 8.22
C TYR A 42 -10.15 5.71 6.86
N ASP A 43 -10.01 7.00 6.63
CA ASP A 43 -9.27 7.49 5.48
C ASP A 43 -7.82 6.99 5.57
N ALA A 44 -7.39 6.30 4.52
CA ALA A 44 -6.02 5.82 4.42
C ALA A 44 -5.06 7.02 4.46
N LYS A 45 -4.08 6.93 5.37
CA LYS A 45 -3.00 7.91 5.47
C LYS A 45 -1.80 7.42 4.69
N ILE A 46 -1.16 8.35 4.01
CA ILE A 46 0.06 8.10 3.25
C ILE A 46 1.19 7.77 4.23
N MET A 47 1.85 6.63 4.02
CA MET A 47 2.98 6.17 4.82
C MET A 47 4.29 6.20 4.02
N PRO A 48 5.45 6.27 4.71
CA PRO A 48 6.74 6.03 4.08
C PRO A 48 6.75 4.72 3.29
N LYS A 49 7.38 4.73 2.12
CA LYS A 49 7.47 3.63 1.14
C LYS A 49 6.18 3.33 0.37
N ASP A 50 5.15 4.16 0.51
CA ASP A 50 3.99 4.10 -0.37
C ASP A 50 4.32 4.60 -1.78
N LEU A 51 3.64 4.06 -2.78
CA LEU A 51 3.71 4.49 -4.16
C LEU A 51 2.44 5.26 -4.48
N LEU A 52 2.60 6.51 -4.87
CA LEU A 52 1.49 7.41 -5.20
C LEU A 52 1.52 7.72 -6.69
N THR A 53 0.39 7.60 -7.37
CA THR A 53 0.20 8.16 -8.70
C THR A 53 -0.49 9.51 -8.53
N ILE A 54 0.16 10.57 -8.98
CA ILE A 54 -0.38 11.93 -8.90
C ILE A 54 -0.55 12.44 -10.32
N THR A 55 -1.79 12.82 -10.66
CA THR A 55 -2.12 13.39 -11.96
C THR A 55 -2.64 14.81 -11.76
N VAL A 56 -2.10 15.74 -12.52
CA VAL A 56 -2.50 17.15 -12.55
C VAL A 56 -3.16 17.40 -13.90
N ASN A 57 -4.45 17.72 -13.88
CA ASN A 57 -5.20 18.11 -15.08
C ASN A 57 -5.50 19.60 -15.01
N CYS A 58 -5.16 20.32 -16.08
CA CYS A 58 -5.54 21.71 -16.27
C CYS A 58 -6.59 21.80 -17.39
N THR A 59 -7.25 22.95 -17.50
CA THR A 59 -8.12 23.31 -18.65
C THR A 59 -7.38 23.23 -19.97
N ASP A 60 -6.13 23.72 -20.00
CA ASP A 60 -5.22 23.53 -21.12
C ASP A 60 -4.26 22.35 -20.86
N PRO A 61 -4.37 21.25 -21.63
CA PRO A 61 -3.55 20.05 -21.43
C PRO A 61 -2.06 20.28 -21.77
N GLU A 62 -1.73 21.27 -22.62
CA GLU A 62 -0.33 21.61 -22.93
C GLU A 62 0.40 22.21 -21.72
N VAL A 63 -0.30 22.96 -20.88
CA VAL A 63 0.25 23.55 -19.64
C VAL A 63 0.42 22.47 -18.58
N ALA A 64 -0.39 21.41 -18.60
CA ALA A 64 -0.33 20.30 -17.65
C ALA A 64 0.75 19.26 -17.96
N ALA A 65 1.19 19.17 -19.23
CA ALA A 65 2.14 18.16 -19.69
C ALA A 65 3.47 18.12 -18.90
N PRO A 66 4.08 19.26 -18.51
CA PRO A 66 5.31 19.25 -17.72
C PRO A 66 5.14 18.74 -16.28
N PHE A 67 3.91 18.78 -15.74
CA PHE A 67 3.63 18.39 -14.35
C PHE A 67 3.34 16.89 -14.20
N ASN A 68 2.96 16.22 -15.30
CA ASN A 68 2.69 14.79 -15.30
C ASN A 68 3.93 14.03 -15.74
N LEU A 69 4.56 13.30 -14.81
CA LEU A 69 5.64 12.38 -15.15
C LEU A 69 5.07 11.23 -15.99
N THR A 70 5.25 11.32 -17.30
CA THR A 70 5.00 10.21 -18.22
C THR A 70 6.33 9.55 -18.53
N VAL A 71 6.41 8.23 -18.30
CA VAL A 71 7.52 7.46 -18.83
C VAL A 71 7.07 7.00 -20.21
N GLN A 72 7.70 7.51 -21.26
CA GLN A 72 7.68 6.80 -22.53
C GLN A 72 8.43 5.50 -22.29
N THR A 73 7.69 4.43 -22.04
CA THR A 73 8.27 3.09 -22.12
C THR A 73 8.69 2.91 -23.57
N MET A 74 9.97 3.11 -23.86
CA MET A 74 10.59 2.55 -25.04
C MET A 74 10.61 1.03 -24.84
N ALA A 75 9.45 0.39 -25.04
CA ALA A 75 9.41 -1.03 -25.31
C ALA A 75 10.35 -1.25 -26.50
N GLY A 76 11.42 -2.02 -26.27
CA GLY A 76 12.54 -2.13 -27.18
C GLY A 76 12.11 -2.25 -28.63
N VAL A 77 12.64 -1.36 -29.48
CA VAL A 77 12.42 -1.33 -30.92
C VAL A 77 12.96 -2.62 -31.51
N THR A 78 12.12 -3.64 -31.60
CA THR A 78 12.27 -4.71 -32.59
C THR A 78 11.39 -4.34 -33.78
N LEU A 79 11.97 -4.43 -34.97
CA LEU A 79 11.46 -3.94 -36.26
C LEU A 79 10.08 -4.50 -36.69
N ALA A 80 9.42 -5.30 -35.85
CA ALA A 80 8.18 -6.01 -36.13
C ALA A 80 6.91 -5.38 -35.50
N SER A 81 7.04 -4.30 -34.71
CA SER A 81 5.90 -3.69 -34.03
C SER A 81 5.68 -2.24 -34.46
N MET A 82 5.23 -2.04 -35.71
CA MET A 82 4.79 -0.73 -36.21
C MET A 82 3.36 -0.34 -35.76
N TYR A 83 2.75 -1.13 -34.85
CA TYR A 83 1.38 -0.91 -34.33
C TYR A 83 1.29 -0.85 -32.81
N THR A 84 2.42 -0.76 -32.10
CA THR A 84 2.38 -0.58 -30.64
C THR A 84 1.99 0.84 -30.31
N THR A 85 0.72 1.03 -29.94
CA THR A 85 0.23 2.21 -29.25
C THR A 85 1.13 2.44 -28.04
N THR A 86 1.93 3.51 -28.06
CA THR A 86 2.73 3.93 -26.92
C THR A 86 1.77 4.38 -25.81
N GLN A 87 1.29 3.46 -24.99
CA GLN A 87 0.55 3.81 -23.79
C GLN A 87 1.56 4.44 -22.83
N ALA A 88 1.51 5.76 -22.70
CA ALA A 88 2.22 6.49 -21.67
C ALA A 88 1.71 6.00 -20.30
N SER A 89 2.52 5.21 -19.61
CA SER A 89 2.23 4.85 -18.22
C SER A 89 2.60 6.02 -17.32
N LEU A 90 1.67 6.42 -16.46
CA LEU A 90 1.90 7.45 -15.44
C LEU A 90 2.95 6.93 -14.44
N MET A 91 3.97 7.73 -14.17
CA MET A 91 5.00 7.40 -13.19
C MET A 91 4.45 7.49 -11.76
N SER A 92 4.84 6.55 -10.90
CA SER A 92 4.52 6.60 -9.48
C SER A 92 5.63 7.30 -8.69
N TYR A 93 5.24 8.09 -7.70
CA TYR A 93 6.11 8.72 -6.72
C TYR A 93 6.30 7.80 -5.52
N LEU A 94 7.54 7.52 -5.15
CA LEU A 94 7.87 6.79 -3.93
C LEU A 94 7.97 7.77 -2.77
N VAL A 95 7.17 7.55 -1.73
CA VAL A 95 7.27 8.30 -0.47
C VAL A 95 8.54 7.85 0.26
N ASP A 96 9.42 8.80 0.57
CA ASP A 96 10.65 8.50 1.28
C ASP A 96 10.43 8.23 2.78
N ASN A 97 11.52 7.95 3.50
CA ASN A 97 11.48 7.64 4.92
C ASN A 97 11.06 8.83 5.81
N GLU A 98 11.19 10.06 5.31
CA GLU A 98 10.76 11.29 5.99
C GLU A 98 9.30 11.63 5.68
N GLY A 99 8.64 10.84 4.81
CA GLY A 99 7.28 11.10 4.35
C GLY A 99 7.20 12.14 3.24
N SER A 100 8.25 12.34 2.46
CA SER A 100 8.29 13.34 1.37
C SER A 100 8.37 12.68 -0.01
N ILE A 101 7.92 13.42 -1.03
CA ILE A 101 8.06 13.08 -2.45
C ILE A 101 8.72 14.24 -3.19
N ASP A 102 9.47 13.93 -4.24
CA ASP A 102 10.02 14.95 -5.14
C ASP A 102 9.07 15.14 -6.32
N PHE A 103 8.36 16.25 -6.32
CA PHE A 103 7.33 16.57 -7.29
C PHE A 103 7.83 17.60 -8.31
N PRO A 104 7.56 17.44 -9.63
CA PRO A 104 7.99 18.39 -10.64
C PRO A 104 7.50 19.81 -10.32
N VAL A 105 8.38 20.81 -10.50
CA VAL A 105 8.11 22.24 -10.29
C VAL A 105 7.90 22.66 -8.83
N LEU A 106 7.12 21.91 -8.04
CA LEU A 106 6.89 22.19 -6.62
C LEU A 106 8.03 21.71 -5.70
N GLY A 107 8.90 20.83 -6.20
CA GLY A 107 10.03 20.30 -5.45
C GLY A 107 9.60 19.29 -4.39
N ARG A 108 10.30 19.30 -3.25
CA ARG A 108 10.11 18.32 -2.18
C ARG A 108 8.85 18.64 -1.37
N LEU A 109 7.86 17.76 -1.41
CA LEU A 109 6.57 17.90 -0.73
C LEU A 109 6.41 16.85 0.37
N LYS A 110 6.03 17.29 1.57
CA LYS A 110 5.79 16.39 2.71
C LYS A 110 4.35 15.88 2.69
N VAL A 111 4.17 14.64 2.27
CA VAL A 111 2.86 13.98 2.11
C VAL A 111 2.58 12.91 3.19
N GLY A 112 3.59 12.51 3.95
CA GLY A 112 3.50 11.47 4.96
C GLY A 112 2.60 11.90 6.13
N GLY A 113 1.69 11.01 6.51
CA GLY A 113 0.70 11.24 7.56
C GLY A 113 -0.56 11.98 7.11
N LEU A 114 -0.57 12.51 5.88
CA LEU A 114 -1.75 13.13 5.27
C LEU A 114 -2.68 12.06 4.68
N THR A 115 -3.96 12.38 4.67
CA THR A 115 -4.94 11.71 3.82
C THR A 115 -4.76 12.10 2.36
N LYS A 116 -5.31 11.31 1.46
CA LYS A 116 -5.35 11.62 0.02
C LYS A 116 -5.89 13.02 -0.25
N THR A 117 -7.02 13.38 0.37
CA THR A 117 -7.68 14.67 0.15
C THR A 117 -6.83 15.84 0.68
N GLU A 118 -6.16 15.67 1.82
CA GLU A 118 -5.23 16.67 2.34
C GLU A 118 -4.02 16.86 1.42
N ALA A 119 -3.46 15.78 0.89
CA ALA A 119 -2.35 15.83 -0.06
C ALA A 119 -2.77 16.51 -1.38
N GLU A 120 -3.95 16.20 -1.91
CA GLU A 120 -4.52 16.85 -3.10
C GLU A 120 -4.68 18.36 -2.89
N ASN A 121 -5.19 18.76 -1.72
CA ASN A 121 -5.36 20.17 -1.37
C ASN A 121 -4.01 20.88 -1.25
N MET A 122 -3.04 20.28 -0.57
CA MET A 122 -1.68 20.85 -0.43
C MET A 122 -1.04 21.11 -1.81
N ILE A 123 -1.10 20.13 -2.71
CA ILE A 123 -0.54 20.26 -4.05
C ILE A 123 -1.29 21.35 -4.84
N ARG A 124 -2.63 21.38 -4.75
CA ARG A 124 -3.45 22.41 -5.40
C ARG A 124 -3.09 23.82 -4.92
N GLU A 125 -2.81 24.00 -3.63
CA GLU A 125 -2.38 25.28 -3.09
C GLU A 125 -0.98 25.68 -3.55
N GLY A 126 -0.07 24.70 -3.67
CA GLY A 126 1.27 24.92 -4.23
C GLY A 126 1.26 25.43 -5.67
N PHE A 127 0.20 25.14 -6.46
CA PHE A 127 0.06 25.59 -7.83
C PHE A 127 -0.54 26.99 -8.01
N LYS A 128 -1.19 27.57 -6.99
CA LYS A 128 -1.77 28.92 -7.03
C LYS A 128 -0.82 30.02 -7.56
N PRO A 129 0.50 30.03 -7.23
CA PRO A 129 1.41 31.04 -7.76
C PRO A 129 1.91 30.76 -9.18
N TYR A 130 1.75 29.54 -9.70
CA TYR A 130 2.31 29.13 -10.99
C TYR A 130 1.29 29.13 -12.13
N ILE A 131 0.00 28.98 -11.80
CA ILE A 131 -1.08 28.87 -12.78
C ILE A 131 -2.23 29.78 -12.35
N HIS A 132 -2.78 30.56 -13.29
CA HIS A 132 -3.94 31.42 -13.03
C HIS A 132 -5.23 30.64 -12.75
N GLU A 133 -5.27 29.39 -13.20
CA GLU A 133 -6.41 28.50 -13.07
C GLU A 133 -6.15 27.39 -12.05
N VAL A 134 -7.21 26.92 -11.39
CA VAL A 134 -7.10 25.90 -10.36
C VAL A 134 -7.00 24.52 -11.01
N PRO A 135 -5.86 23.82 -10.90
CA PRO A 135 -5.73 22.48 -11.49
C PRO A 135 -6.54 21.44 -10.70
N ILE A 136 -7.03 20.43 -11.41
CA ILE A 136 -7.60 19.22 -10.83
C ILE A 136 -6.45 18.27 -10.52
N VAL A 137 -6.10 18.19 -9.24
CA VAL A 137 -5.11 17.25 -8.71
C VAL A 137 -5.83 15.99 -8.24
N THR A 138 -5.38 14.83 -8.68
CA THR A 138 -5.85 13.52 -8.20
C THR A 138 -4.67 12.71 -7.70
N VAL A 139 -4.73 12.29 -6.44
CA VAL A 139 -3.72 11.43 -5.81
C VAL A 139 -4.30 10.02 -5.67
N ARG A 140 -3.56 8.98 -6.05
CA ARG A 140 -4.01 7.59 -5.92
C ARG A 140 -2.91 6.72 -5.35
N MET A 141 -3.23 5.87 -4.39
CA MET A 141 -2.28 4.88 -3.88
C MET A 141 -2.16 3.72 -4.87
N ALA A 142 -0.96 3.51 -5.42
CA ALA A 142 -0.69 2.47 -6.42
C ALA A 142 -0.41 1.10 -5.79
N ASN A 143 0.02 1.06 -4.52
CA ASN A 143 0.47 -0.16 -3.84
C ASN A 143 -0.32 -0.49 -2.57
N TYR A 144 -1.58 -0.03 -2.45
CA TYR A 144 -2.40 -0.32 -1.28
C TYR A 144 -2.66 -1.84 -1.15
N LYS A 145 -2.19 -2.43 -0.05
CA LYS A 145 -2.23 -3.88 0.20
C LYS A 145 -2.94 -4.18 1.52
N ILE A 146 -3.90 -5.09 1.47
CA ILE A 146 -4.61 -5.61 2.63
C ILE A 146 -4.13 -7.04 2.86
N SER A 147 -3.76 -7.37 4.11
CA SER A 147 -3.41 -8.74 4.48
C SER A 147 -4.55 -9.37 5.24
N VAL A 148 -5.06 -10.49 4.72
CA VAL A 148 -6.12 -11.27 5.35
C VAL A 148 -5.47 -12.49 6.01
N LEU A 149 -5.63 -12.59 7.32
CA LEU A 149 -5.13 -13.68 8.16
C LEU A 149 -6.30 -14.31 8.91
N GLY A 150 -6.26 -15.62 9.16
CA GLY A 150 -7.27 -16.35 9.91
C GLY A 150 -7.87 -17.54 9.14
N GLU A 151 -8.94 -18.11 9.69
CA GLU A 151 -9.71 -19.18 9.06
C GLU A 151 -10.65 -18.58 8.00
N VAL A 152 -10.08 -18.31 6.82
CA VAL A 152 -10.79 -17.81 5.64
C VAL A 152 -10.51 -18.72 4.45
N ALA A 153 -11.38 -18.71 3.44
CA ALA A 153 -11.20 -19.54 2.25
C ALA A 153 -9.89 -19.27 1.50
N HIS A 154 -9.39 -18.03 1.51
CA HIS A 154 -8.17 -17.62 0.82
C HIS A 154 -7.35 -16.63 1.68
N PRO A 155 -6.43 -17.12 2.54
CA PRO A 155 -5.51 -16.26 3.28
C PRO A 155 -4.42 -15.71 2.36
N GLY A 156 -3.98 -14.47 2.58
CA GLY A 156 -2.93 -13.84 1.77
C GLY A 156 -2.99 -12.31 1.75
N THR A 157 -2.07 -11.69 0.99
CA THR A 157 -2.03 -10.24 0.76
C THR A 157 -2.68 -9.90 -0.57
N PHE A 158 -3.66 -9.00 -0.55
CA PHE A 158 -4.41 -8.54 -1.71
C PHE A 158 -4.08 -7.08 -2.00
N THR A 159 -3.70 -6.77 -3.24
CA THR A 159 -3.59 -5.38 -3.71
C THR A 159 -4.98 -4.84 -4.03
N VAL A 160 -5.38 -3.77 -3.37
CA VAL A 160 -6.68 -3.14 -3.57
C VAL A 160 -6.53 -1.98 -4.51
N SER A 161 -7.12 -2.10 -5.70
CA SER A 161 -7.11 -1.06 -6.71
C SER A 161 -8.11 0.08 -6.44
N ASN A 162 -9.13 -0.17 -5.61
CA ASN A 162 -10.20 0.79 -5.33
C ASN A 162 -10.29 1.04 -3.83
N GLU A 163 -9.83 2.22 -3.43
CA GLU A 163 -9.91 2.76 -2.07
C GLU A 163 -11.32 3.36 -1.87
N LYS A 164 -12.29 2.54 -1.45
CA LYS A 164 -13.60 3.01 -0.96
C LYS A 164 -13.98 2.26 0.32
#